data_AF-A0AB73NQW0-F1
#
_entry.id   AF-A0AB73NQW0-F1
#
_cell.length_a   1.000
_cell.length_b   1.000
_cell.length_c   1.000
_cell.angle_alpha   90.00
_cell.angle_beta   90.00
_cell.angle_gamma   90.00
#
_symmetry.space_group_name_H-M   'P 1'
#
loop_
_entity.id
_entity.type
_entity.pdbx_description
1 polymer ?
#
loop_
_entity_poly.entity_id
_entity_poly.type
_entity_poly.pdbx_seq_one_letter_code
_entity_poly.pdbx_strand_id
1 'polypeptide(L)'
;MLSEKRKLQINTLISDEQHLVRLTQFWPDGHLINQMAHALMERNAELLLLREQLETINENLHRPIAEVVSKFGDPESFGEREIKVLVDLSAIPYDTKLYANTEREGN
;
A
#
# COMPACT_ATOMS: atom_id res chain seq x y z
N MET A 1 -17.88 -2.57 3.73
CA MET A 1 -18.28 -3.82 4.41
C MET A 1 -18.84 -4.80 3.38
N LEU A 2 -18.30 -6.03 3.29
CA LEU A 2 -18.89 -7.05 2.42
C LEU A 2 -20.30 -7.41 2.93
N SER A 3 -21.27 -7.49 2.02
CA SER A 3 -22.64 -7.92 2.31
C SER A 3 -22.64 -9.29 3.02
N GLU A 4 -23.50 -9.44 4.03
CA GLU A 4 -23.71 -10.71 4.76
C GLU A 4 -23.97 -11.89 3.82
N LYS A 5 -24.60 -11.63 2.67
CA LYS A 5 -24.82 -12.63 1.62
C LYS A 5 -23.52 -13.13 0.98
N ARG A 6 -22.54 -12.25 0.78
CA ARG A 6 -21.20 -12.63 0.29
C ARG A 6 -20.39 -13.34 1.35
N LYS A 7 -20.48 -12.93 2.62
CA LYS A 7 -19.83 -13.63 3.73
C LYS A 7 -20.39 -15.05 3.89
N LEU A 8 -21.70 -15.22 3.77
CA LEU A 8 -22.36 -16.53 3.84
C LEU A 8 -21.95 -17.42 2.66
N GLN A 9 -21.89 -16.87 1.44
CA GLN A 9 -21.42 -17.58 0.25
C GLN A 9 -19.95 -18.04 0.37
N ILE A 10 -19.10 -17.21 0.96
CA ILE A 10 -17.69 -17.53 1.24
C ILE A 10 -17.61 -18.60 2.35
N ASN A 11 -18.38 -18.48 3.42
CA ASN A 11 -18.41 -19.48 4.50
C ASN A 11 -18.96 -20.84 4.05
N THR A 12 -19.91 -20.85 3.11
CA THR A 12 -20.40 -22.10 2.49
C THR A 12 -19.41 -22.68 1.49
N LEU A 13 -18.57 -21.86 0.87
CA LEU A 13 -17.47 -22.34 0.01
C LEU A 13 -16.34 -22.97 0.86
N ILE A 14 -16.11 -22.43 2.06
CA ILE A 14 -15.07 -22.77 3.04
C ILE A 14 -15.57 -23.83 4.06
N SER A 15 -16.56 -24.65 3.71
CA SER A 15 -16.77 -25.92 4.42
C SER A 15 -15.80 -26.95 3.83
N ASP A 16 -14.51 -26.69 4.07
CA ASP A 16 -13.39 -27.00 3.17
C ASP A 16 -12.90 -28.46 3.21
N GLU A 17 -13.19 -29.24 4.25
CA GLU A 17 -12.64 -30.60 4.33
C GLU A 17 -13.30 -31.57 3.34
N GLN A 18 -14.61 -31.47 3.13
CA GLN A 18 -15.32 -32.33 2.17
C GLN A 18 -15.18 -31.86 0.72
N HIS A 19 -14.80 -30.60 0.50
CA HIS A 19 -14.67 -30.05 -0.84
C HIS A 19 -13.31 -30.40 -1.45
N LEU A 20 -12.24 -30.33 -0.65
CA LEU A 20 -10.91 -30.79 -1.06
C LEU A 20 -10.88 -32.30 -1.33
N VAL A 21 -11.58 -33.11 -0.53
CA VAL A 21 -11.70 -34.57 -0.73
C VAL A 21 -12.55 -34.94 -1.95
N ARG A 22 -13.63 -34.20 -2.23
CA ARG A 22 -14.42 -34.42 -3.45
C ARG A 22 -13.67 -34.03 -4.71
N LEU A 23 -12.86 -32.98 -4.63
CA LEU A 23 -11.97 -32.62 -5.72
C LEU A 23 -11.06 -33.81 -5.99
N THR A 24 -10.31 -34.35 -5.03
CA THR A 24 -9.37 -35.48 -5.25
C THR A 24 -10.00 -36.76 -5.78
N GLN A 25 -11.29 -37.01 -5.55
CA GLN A 25 -12.02 -38.18 -6.07
C GLN A 25 -12.49 -38.06 -7.53
N PHE A 26 -12.47 -36.86 -8.13
CA PHE A 26 -13.05 -36.59 -9.46
C PHE A 26 -12.04 -36.18 -10.55
N TRP A 27 -10.73 -36.30 -10.32
CA TRP A 27 -9.73 -35.91 -11.34
C TRP A 27 -9.65 -37.00 -12.41
N PRO A 28 -10.00 -36.72 -13.68
CA PRO A 28 -10.05 -37.76 -14.70
C PRO A 28 -8.66 -38.22 -15.17
N ASP A 29 -7.62 -37.39 -15.00
CA ASP A 29 -6.25 -37.67 -15.41
C ASP A 29 -5.26 -36.65 -14.80
N GLY A 30 -3.97 -37.00 -14.78
CA GLY A 30 -2.89 -36.13 -14.28
C GLY A 30 -2.73 -34.81 -15.05
N HIS A 31 -3.44 -34.65 -16.18
CA HIS A 31 -3.43 -33.43 -16.97
C HIS A 31 -4.12 -32.27 -16.24
N LEU A 32 -5.26 -32.53 -15.61
CA LEU A 32 -5.96 -31.51 -14.81
C LEU A 32 -5.11 -31.07 -13.60
N ILE A 33 -4.40 -32.00 -12.95
CA ILE A 33 -3.45 -31.71 -11.85
C ILE A 33 -2.38 -30.73 -12.32
N ASN A 34 -1.79 -31.00 -13.47
CA ASN A 34 -0.76 -30.13 -14.04
C ASN A 34 -1.32 -28.77 -14.47
N GLN A 35 -2.53 -28.72 -15.06
CA GLN A 35 -3.18 -27.46 -15.43
C GLN A 35 -3.49 -26.60 -14.19
N MET A 36 -4.01 -27.20 -13.13
CA MET A 36 -4.28 -26.49 -11.88
C MET A 36 -2.99 -26.05 -11.19
N ALA A 37 -1.96 -26.89 -11.18
CA ALA A 37 -0.64 -26.52 -10.67
C ALA A 37 -0.06 -25.32 -11.44
N HIS A 38 -0.15 -25.32 -12.78
CA HIS A 38 0.28 -24.19 -13.60
C HIS A 38 -0.51 -22.91 -13.31
N ALA A 39 -1.84 -22.99 -13.25
CA ALA A 39 -2.69 -21.83 -12.94
C ALA A 39 -2.40 -21.26 -11.54
N LEU A 40 -2.12 -22.12 -10.55
CA LEU A 40 -1.71 -21.69 -9.22
C LEU A 40 -0.32 -21.05 -9.21
N MET A 41 0.64 -21.60 -9.94
CA MET A 41 1.98 -21.04 -10.07
C MET A 41 1.94 -19.66 -10.73
N GLU A 42 1.14 -19.49 -11.80
CA GLU A 42 0.96 -18.22 -12.49
C GLU A 42 0.34 -17.17 -11.56
N ARG A 43 -0.74 -17.52 -10.84
CA ARG A 43 -1.34 -16.63 -9.84
C ARG A 43 -0.39 -16.25 -8.71
N ASN A 44 0.43 -17.20 -8.23
CA ASN A 44 1.41 -16.92 -7.20
C ASN A 44 2.53 -15.99 -7.69
N ALA A 45 2.95 -16.11 -8.96
CA ALA A 45 3.89 -15.19 -9.57
C ALA A 45 3.32 -13.76 -9.68
N GLU A 46 2.05 -13.63 -10.09
CA GLU A 46 1.35 -12.33 -10.10
C GLU A 46 1.25 -11.72 -8.68
N LEU A 47 0.92 -12.53 -7.67
CA LEU A 47 0.86 -12.08 -6.28
C LEU A 47 2.21 -11.62 -5.74
N LEU A 48 3.30 -12.27 -6.16
CA LEU A 48 4.65 -11.88 -5.78
C LEU A 48 5.01 -10.52 -6.37
N LEU A 49 4.70 -10.29 -7.65
CA LEU A 49 4.91 -9.00 -8.32
C LEU A 49 4.10 -7.88 -7.64
N LEU A 50 2.83 -8.14 -7.31
CA LEU A 50 1.98 -7.17 -6.62
C LEU A 50 2.52 -6.82 -5.22
N ARG A 51 3.09 -7.79 -4.50
CA ARG A 51 3.72 -7.53 -3.20
C ARG A 51 4.95 -6.63 -3.33
N GLU A 52 5.81 -6.89 -4.30
CA GLU A 52 6.98 -6.05 -4.59
C GLU A 52 6.56 -4.61 -4.94
N GLN A 53 5.54 -4.45 -5.78
CA GLN A 53 4.96 -3.13 -6.09
C GLN A 53 4.42 -2.43 -4.84
N LEU A 54 3.72 -3.14 -3.95
CA LEU A 54 3.25 -2.54 -2.71
C LEU A 54 4.41 -2.15 -1.79
N GLU A 55 5.45 -2.97 -1.70
CA GLU A 55 6.64 -2.69 -0.89
C GLU A 55 7.37 -1.44 -1.39
N THR A 56 7.57 -1.32 -2.71
CA THR A 56 8.16 -0.12 -3.32
C THR A 56 7.31 1.14 -3.09
N ILE A 57 5.98 1.06 -3.23
CA ILE A 57 5.09 2.20 -2.92
C ILE A 57 5.17 2.55 -1.44
N ASN A 58 5.21 1.54 -0.58
CA ASN A 58 5.27 1.69 0.86
C ASN A 58 6.56 2.39 1.31
N GLU A 59 7.71 2.02 0.74
CA GLU A 59 8.98 2.71 0.98
C GLU A 59 8.92 4.19 0.58
N ASN A 60 8.32 4.48 -0.58
CA ASN A 60 8.17 5.85 -1.06
C ASN A 60 7.19 6.69 -0.23
N LEU A 61 6.14 6.08 0.32
CA LEU A 61 5.15 6.77 1.16
C LEU A 61 5.65 7.05 2.59
N HIS A 62 6.57 6.23 3.10
CA HIS A 62 7.08 6.37 4.48
C HIS A 62 8.23 7.37 4.61
N ARG A 63 8.71 7.96 3.50
CA ARG A 63 9.69 9.03 3.57
C ARG A 63 9.01 10.32 4.06
N PRO A 64 9.46 10.94 5.18
CA PRO A 64 8.88 12.19 5.64
C PRO A 64 9.14 13.29 4.60
N ILE A 65 8.06 14.00 4.23
CA ILE A 65 8.10 15.11 3.25
C ILE A 65 8.20 16.48 3.92
N ALA A 66 7.92 16.55 5.23
CA ALA A 66 8.02 17.76 6.03
C ALA A 66 8.15 17.43 7.52
N GLU A 67 8.69 18.37 8.28
CA GLU A 67 8.81 18.33 9.73
C GLU A 67 8.13 19.57 10.35
N VAL A 68 7.37 19.37 11.43
CA VAL A 68 6.82 20.48 12.22
C VAL A 68 7.80 20.78 13.35
N VAL A 69 8.36 21.98 13.35
CA VAL A 69 9.34 22.41 14.35
C VAL A 69 8.82 23.60 15.15
N SER A 70 9.26 23.70 16.40
CA SER A 70 9.06 24.91 17.21
C SER A 70 10.03 25.99 16.75
N LYS A 71 9.55 27.21 16.49
CA LYS A 71 10.42 28.34 16.15
C LYS A 71 11.46 28.67 17.22
N PHE A 72 11.18 28.30 18.48
CA PHE A 72 11.98 28.66 19.65
C PHE A 72 12.73 27.47 20.28
N GLY A 73 12.70 26.29 19.65
CA GLY A 73 13.49 25.13 20.05
C GLY A 73 12.88 24.25 21.15
N ASP A 74 11.97 24.76 21.98
CA ASP A 74 11.22 23.94 22.94
C ASP A 74 9.90 23.43 22.30
N PRO A 75 9.71 22.09 22.17
CA PRO A 75 8.51 21.51 21.57
C PRO A 75 7.25 21.59 22.45
N GLU A 76 7.39 21.72 23.77
CA GLU A 76 6.26 21.73 24.73
C GLU A 76 5.88 23.14 25.21
N SER A 77 6.76 24.12 25.05
CA SER A 77 6.40 25.52 25.23
C SER A 77 5.45 25.94 24.10
N PHE A 78 4.16 26.11 24.41
CA PHE A 78 3.15 26.68 23.52
C PHE A 78 3.69 27.94 22.82
N GLY A 79 4.13 27.81 21.57
CA GLY A 79 4.71 28.85 20.73
C GLY A 79 4.43 28.57 19.25
N GLU A 80 4.62 29.56 18.37
CA GLU A 80 4.29 29.39 16.95
C GLU A 80 5.09 28.24 16.33
N ARG A 81 4.44 27.48 15.46
CA ARG A 81 4.98 26.30 14.79
C ARG A 81 5.40 26.69 13.38
N GLU A 82 6.51 26.12 12.92
CA GLU A 82 6.97 26.27 11.54
C GLU A 82 7.00 24.90 10.86
N ILE A 83 6.71 24.88 9.56
CA ILE A 83 6.80 23.67 8.73
C ILE A 83 8.08 23.75 7.91
N LYS A 84 9.00 22.80 8.10
CA LYS A 84 10.18 22.61 7.27
C LYS A 84 9.89 21.53 6.22
N VAL A 85 9.81 21.91 4.96
CA VAL A 85 9.64 20.96 3.85
C VAL A 85 10.97 20.27 3.56
N LEU A 86 10.97 18.94 3.51
CA LEU A 86 12.13 18.11 3.21
C LEU A 86 12.15 17.86 1.70
N VAL A 87 12.87 18.69 0.96
CA VAL A 87 12.99 18.60 -0.50
C VAL A 87 14.40 18.16 -0.91
N ASP A 88 14.47 17.28 -1.91
CA ASP A 88 15.75 16.92 -2.53
C ASP A 88 16.16 18.00 -3.53
N LEU A 89 17.17 18.80 -3.16
CA LEU A 89 17.69 19.87 -4.01
C LEU A 89 18.23 19.36 -5.35
N SER A 90 18.65 18.10 -5.45
CA SER A 90 19.16 17.53 -6.71
C SER A 90 18.06 17.26 -7.73
N ALA A 91 16.81 17.11 -7.27
CA ALA A 91 15.64 16.96 -8.13
C ALA A 91 15.08 18.31 -8.62
N ILE A 92 15.57 19.43 -8.09
CA ILE A 92 15.12 20.78 -8.47
C ILE A 92 15.95 21.24 -9.68
N PRO A 93 15.34 21.58 -10.83
CA PRO A 93 16.06 22.12 -11.98
C PRO A 93 16.80 23.42 -11.63
N TYR A 94 17.94 23.63 -12.29
CA TYR A 94 18.63 24.92 -12.25
C TYR A 94 17.67 26.06 -12.66
N ASP A 95 17.93 27.25 -12.11
CA ASP A 95 17.14 28.47 -12.31
C ASP A 95 15.70 28.44 -11.75
N THR A 96 15.33 27.42 -10.96
CA THR A 96 14.08 27.42 -10.19
C THR A 96 14.08 28.56 -9.17
N LYS A 97 13.06 29.43 -9.20
CA LYS A 97 12.90 30.56 -8.26
C LYS A 97 11.85 30.23 -7.20
N LEU A 98 12.23 30.38 -5.93
CA LEU A 98 11.35 30.22 -4.78
C LEU A 98 10.94 31.59 -4.26
N TYR A 99 9.63 31.80 -4.09
CA TYR A 99 9.06 33.04 -3.57
C TYR A 99 8.39 32.76 -2.24
N ALA A 100 8.61 33.62 -1.24
CA ALA A 100 7.85 33.57 0.00
C ALA A 100 6.43 34.06 -0.26
N ASN A 101 5.42 33.38 0.28
CA ASN A 101 4.06 33.94 0.30
C ASN A 101 4.02 35.03 1.37
N THR A 102 3.99 36.30 0.95
CA THR A 102 3.97 37.46 1.86
C THR A 102 2.55 37.97 2.10
N GLU A 103 1.57 37.08 2.22
CA GLU A 103 0.23 37.45 2.70
C GLU A 103 0.31 37.81 4.19
N ARG A 104 0.74 39.06 4.45
CA ARG A 104 0.28 39.82 5.62
C ARG A 104 -1.19 40.11 5.39
N GLU A 105 -2.09 39.29 5.92
CA GLU A 105 -3.43 39.80 6.24
C GLU A 105 -3.26 40.82 7.37
N GLY A 106 -3.28 42.10 6.98
CA GLY A 106 -3.40 43.21 7.90
C GLY A 106 -4.88 43.45 8.22
N ASN A 107 -5.29 43.14 9.45
CA ASN A 107 -5.95 44.03 10.42
C ASN A 107 -6.51 43.23 11.59
#